data_AF-A0AA49G983-F1
#
_entry.id   AF-A0AA49G983-F1
#
_cell.length_a   1.000
_cell.length_b   1.000
_cell.length_c   1.000
_cell.angle_alpha   90.00
_cell.angle_beta   90.00
_cell.angle_gamma   90.00
#
_symmetry.space_group_name_H-M   'P 1'
#
loop_
_entity.id
_entity.type
_entity.pdbx_description
1 polymer ?
#
loop_
_entity_poly.entity_id
_entity_poly.type
_entity_poly.pdbx_seq_one_letter_code
_entity_poly.pdbx_strand_id
1 'polypeptide(L)'
;SVINSRETLFRLARVLLKTYIASLGICATLYLCGPIYLMCIKNDKSLRLLAFDMWFPWGLENFSVYVASFVFHAYVGYLCCIVYAGLQSTIVLLVGQIIRQLRILTFIMSNMDELIKELVGERGDKWQRECTSLLSQCVDHFVKTKRFANRLNVICQPFYF
;
A
#
# COMPACT_ATOMS: atom_id res chain seq x y z
N SER A 1 -7.37 8.68 -22.32
CA SER A 1 -6.27 9.54 -21.84
C SER A 1 -5.60 8.93 -20.62
N VAL A 2 -4.27 8.73 -20.67
CA VAL A 2 -3.44 8.20 -19.57
C VAL A 2 -3.54 9.06 -18.30
N ILE A 3 -3.83 10.36 -18.44
CA ILE A 3 -4.02 11.32 -17.35
C ILE A 3 -5.29 10.99 -16.54
N ASN A 4 -6.40 10.68 -17.22
CA ASN A 4 -7.66 10.30 -16.56
C ASN A 4 -7.52 8.96 -15.79
N SER A 5 -6.70 8.04 -16.30
CA SER A 5 -6.38 6.79 -15.59
C SER A 5 -5.56 7.02 -14.32
N ARG A 6 -4.73 8.06 -14.27
CA ARG A 6 -3.93 8.41 -13.08
C ARG A 6 -4.81 9.01 -12.00
N GLU A 7 -5.66 9.98 -12.35
CA GLU A 7 -6.57 10.61 -11.38
C GLU A 7 -7.56 9.62 -10.80
N THR A 8 -8.11 8.73 -11.64
CA THR A 8 -9.02 7.67 -11.18
C THR A 8 -8.32 6.71 -10.21
N LEU A 9 -7.08 6.30 -10.51
CA LEU A 9 -6.32 5.39 -9.64
C LEU A 9 -5.96 6.06 -8.30
N PHE A 10 -5.52 7.32 -8.32
CA PHE A 10 -5.24 8.07 -7.09
C PHE A 10 -6.50 8.31 -6.26
N ARG A 11 -7.64 8.59 -6.91
CA ARG A 11 -8.93 8.78 -6.24
C ARG A 11 -9.40 7.48 -5.59
N LEU A 12 -9.36 6.37 -6.32
CA LEU A 12 -9.70 5.04 -5.79
C LEU A 12 -8.79 4.64 -4.64
N ALA A 13 -7.47 4.78 -4.78
CA ALA A 13 -6.52 4.49 -3.71
C ALA A 13 -6.77 5.34 -2.46
N ARG A 14 -7.10 6.62 -2.62
CA ARG A 14 -7.42 7.52 -1.50
C ARG A 14 -8.71 7.11 -0.79
N VAL A 15 -9.74 6.71 -1.54
CA VAL A 15 -11.00 6.22 -0.97
C VAL A 15 -10.77 4.90 -0.23
N LEU A 16 -10.09 3.95 -0.85
CA LEU A 16 -9.69 2.67 -0.25
C LEU A 16 -8.92 2.87 1.05
N LEU A 17 -7.89 3.73 1.06
CA LEU A 17 -7.10 4.02 2.25
C LEU A 17 -7.96 4.61 3.37
N LYS A 18 -8.83 5.57 3.08
CA LYS A 18 -9.72 6.18 4.08
C LYS A 18 -10.67 5.15 4.68
N THR A 19 -11.32 4.35 3.84
CA THR A 19 -12.24 3.30 4.29
C THR A 19 -11.49 2.26 5.12
N TYR A 20 -10.28 1.88 4.70
CA TYR A 20 -9.46 0.90 5.40
C TYR A 20 -9.00 1.39 6.78
N ILE A 21 -8.50 2.63 6.87
CA ILE A 21 -8.16 3.25 8.17
C ILE A 21 -9.39 3.35 9.07
N ALA A 22 -10.55 3.76 8.52
CA ALA A 22 -11.78 3.84 9.29
C ALA A 22 -12.21 2.46 9.83
N SER A 23 -12.16 1.42 9.00
CA SER A 23 -12.47 0.05 9.44
C SER A 23 -11.51 -0.46 10.52
N LEU A 24 -10.22 -0.18 10.39
CA LEU A 24 -9.22 -0.55 11.39
C LEU A 24 -9.40 0.22 12.69
N GLY A 25 -9.75 1.51 12.62
CA GLY A 25 -10.06 2.33 13.78
C GLY A 25 -11.26 1.79 14.55
N ILE A 26 -12.34 1.41 13.86
CA ILE A 26 -13.51 0.77 14.47
C ILE A 26 -13.11 -0.56 15.12
N CYS A 27 -12.35 -1.40 14.40
CA CYS A 27 -11.94 -2.71 14.90
C CYS A 27 -11.06 -2.61 16.16
N ALA A 28 -10.05 -1.72 16.14
CA ALA A 28 -9.19 -1.47 17.29
C ALA A 28 -9.97 -0.93 18.50
N THR A 29 -10.94 -0.03 18.25
CA THR A 29 -11.80 0.51 19.31
C THR A 29 -12.67 -0.59 19.93
N LEU A 30 -13.27 -1.47 19.12
CA LEU A 30 -14.05 -2.61 19.61
C LEU A 30 -13.19 -3.58 20.43
N TYR A 31 -11.96 -3.85 19.98
CA TYR A 31 -10.99 -4.69 20.71
C TYR A 31 -10.65 -4.11 22.08
N LEU A 32 -10.48 -2.79 22.19
CA LEU A 32 -10.22 -2.10 23.46
C LEU A 32 -11.44 -2.06 24.37
N CYS A 33 -12.66 -1.94 23.82
CA CYS A 33 -13.89 -1.91 24.59
C CYS A 33 -14.25 -3.27 25.21
N GLY A 34 -13.88 -4.39 24.58
CA GLY A 34 -14.12 -5.74 25.08
C GLY A 34 -13.64 -5.99 26.53
N PRO A 35 -12.35 -5.81 26.86
CA PRO A 35 -11.84 -5.99 28.22
C PRO A 35 -12.43 -5.01 29.22
N ILE A 36 -12.70 -3.75 28.82
CA ILE A 36 -13.35 -2.74 29.66
C ILE A 36 -14.76 -3.22 30.05
N TYR A 37 -15.54 -3.66 29.07
CA TYR A 37 -16.88 -4.20 29.29
C TYR A 37 -16.87 -5.42 30.21
N LEU A 38 -15.91 -6.34 29.99
CA LEU A 38 -15.79 -7.55 30.80
C LEU A 38 -15.40 -7.24 32.26
N MET A 39 -14.52 -6.26 32.48
CA MET A 39 -14.18 -5.76 33.83
C MET A 39 -15.38 -5.11 34.51
N CYS A 40 -16.21 -4.36 33.79
CA CYS A 40 -17.42 -3.75 34.34
C CYS A 40 -18.47 -4.80 34.76
N ILE A 41 -18.62 -5.88 34.01
CA ILE A 41 -19.63 -6.93 34.31
C ILE A 41 -19.18 -7.89 35.39
N LYS A 42 -17.88 -8.26 35.42
CA LYS A 42 -17.41 -9.29 36.36
C LYS A 42 -17.38 -8.85 37.83
N ASN A 43 -17.61 -7.57 38.15
CA ASN A 43 -17.61 -7.02 39.52
C ASN A 43 -16.37 -7.35 40.38
N ASP A 44 -15.31 -7.90 39.77
CA ASP A 44 -14.06 -8.23 40.42
C ASP A 44 -13.09 -7.07 40.28
N LYS A 45 -12.84 -6.37 41.40
CA LYS A 45 -11.96 -5.19 41.45
C LYS A 45 -10.48 -5.54 41.26
N SER A 46 -10.10 -6.81 41.33
CA SER A 46 -8.73 -7.29 41.10
C SER A 46 -8.46 -7.60 39.62
N LEU A 47 -9.51 -7.70 38.80
CA LEU A 47 -9.37 -8.00 37.37
C LEU A 47 -8.69 -6.84 36.65
N ARG A 48 -7.61 -7.16 35.92
CA ARG A 48 -6.83 -6.21 35.11
C ARG A 48 -6.68 -6.80 33.72
N LEU A 49 -7.69 -6.60 32.88
CA LEU A 49 -7.70 -7.16 31.53
C LEU A 49 -7.08 -6.19 30.54
N LEU A 50 -6.10 -6.67 29.78
CA LEU A 50 -5.55 -5.96 28.65
C LEU A 50 -6.32 -6.36 27.38
N ALA A 51 -6.36 -5.48 26.38
CA ALA A 51 -6.99 -5.78 25.09
C ALA A 51 -6.18 -6.74 24.22
N PHE A 52 -4.89 -6.87 24.50
CA PHE A 52 -3.98 -7.79 23.85
C PHE A 52 -3.17 -8.50 24.93
N ASP A 53 -3.09 -9.82 24.86
CA ASP A 53 -2.30 -10.63 25.76
C ASP A 53 -0.81 -10.44 25.42
N MET A 54 -0.16 -9.50 26.12
CA MET A 54 1.26 -9.23 25.98
C MET A 54 1.93 -9.26 27.34
N TRP A 55 3.14 -9.82 27.38
CA TRP A 55 3.91 -9.92 28.61
C TRP A 55 4.55 -8.58 28.95
N PHE A 56 4.37 -8.13 30.18
CA PHE A 56 5.05 -6.96 30.73
C PHE A 56 6.09 -7.38 31.77
N PRO A 57 7.26 -6.73 31.82
CA PRO A 57 8.27 -7.01 32.83
C PRO A 57 7.91 -6.47 34.22
N TRP A 58 6.78 -5.77 34.38
CA TRP A 58 6.27 -5.24 35.64
C TRP A 58 4.88 -5.77 35.97
N GLY A 59 4.55 -5.84 37.27
CA GLY A 59 3.24 -6.25 37.75
C GLY A 59 2.16 -5.19 37.51
N LEU A 60 0.96 -5.65 37.14
CA LEU A 60 -0.21 -4.79 36.88
C LEU A 60 -1.12 -4.62 38.12
N GLU A 61 -0.63 -5.03 39.30
CA GLU A 61 -1.36 -4.95 40.58
C GLU A 61 -1.68 -3.51 40.95
N ASN A 62 -0.71 -2.60 40.75
CA ASN A 62 -0.87 -1.16 40.97
C ASN A 62 -1.75 -0.55 39.87
N PHE A 63 -2.88 0.06 40.26
CA PHE A 63 -3.85 0.62 39.31
C PHE A 63 -3.25 1.71 38.41
N SER A 64 -2.39 2.58 38.93
CA SER A 64 -1.72 3.62 38.12
C SER A 64 -0.80 3.03 37.05
N VAL A 65 -0.07 1.96 37.39
CA VAL A 65 0.81 1.24 36.44
C VAL A 65 -0.03 0.53 35.38
N TYR A 66 -1.15 -0.05 35.79
CA TYR A 66 -2.11 -0.66 34.87
C TYR A 66 -2.68 0.36 33.87
N VAL A 67 -3.14 1.53 34.33
CA VAL A 67 -3.68 2.57 33.45
C VAL A 67 -2.62 3.05 32.45
N ALA A 68 -1.40 3.30 32.91
CA ALA A 68 -0.30 3.70 32.02
C ALA A 68 0.01 2.62 30.97
N SER A 69 0.06 1.35 31.39
CA SER A 69 0.29 0.21 30.49
C SER A 69 -0.84 0.04 29.48
N PHE A 70 -2.09 0.23 29.90
CA PHE A 70 -3.27 0.15 29.04
C PHE A 70 -3.28 1.26 27.97
N VAL A 71 -2.98 2.50 28.36
CA VAL A 71 -2.87 3.63 27.40
C VAL A 71 -1.76 3.40 26.40
N PHE A 72 -0.60 2.92 26.86
CA PHE A 72 0.51 2.57 25.98
C PHE A 72 0.12 1.45 24.99
N HIS A 73 -0.59 0.42 25.47
CA HIS A 73 -1.11 -0.65 24.62
C HIS A 73 -2.09 -0.16 23.55
N ALA A 74 -3.05 0.68 23.94
CA ALA A 74 -3.98 1.28 23.00
C ALA A 74 -3.22 2.08 21.93
N TYR A 75 -2.26 2.90 22.34
CA TYR A 75 -1.44 3.71 21.44
C TYR A 75 -0.64 2.84 20.43
N VAL A 76 0.08 1.83 20.92
CA VAL A 76 0.85 0.91 20.06
C VAL A 76 -0.08 0.12 19.13
N GLY A 77 -1.25 -0.31 19.60
CA GLY A 77 -2.26 -0.98 18.78
C GLY A 77 -2.73 -0.11 17.62
N TYR A 78 -3.10 1.14 17.89
CA TYR A 78 -3.48 2.09 16.83
C TYR A 78 -2.32 2.38 15.86
N LEU A 79 -1.10 2.57 16.37
CA LEU A 79 0.08 2.76 15.52
C LEU A 79 0.30 1.57 14.59
N CYS A 80 0.21 0.34 15.10
CA CYS A 80 0.38 -0.86 14.29
C CYS A 80 -0.66 -0.92 13.15
N CYS A 81 -1.93 -0.61 13.45
CA CYS A 81 -2.98 -0.53 12.44
C CYS A 81 -2.68 0.52 11.36
N ILE A 82 -2.20 1.71 11.75
CA ILE A 82 -1.86 2.78 10.81
C ILE A 82 -0.67 2.39 9.92
N VAL A 83 0.39 1.84 10.51
CA VAL A 83 1.60 1.43 9.79
C VAL A 83 1.27 0.33 8.77
N TYR A 84 0.47 -0.66 9.17
CA TYR A 84 0.03 -1.74 8.27
C TYR A 84 -0.78 -1.20 7.08
N ALA A 85 -1.73 -0.30 7.33
CA ALA A 85 -2.50 0.37 6.28
C ALA A 85 -1.62 1.19 5.33
N GLY A 86 -0.62 1.88 5.87
CA GLY A 86 0.36 2.65 5.10
C GLY A 86 1.21 1.76 4.20
N LEU A 87 1.70 0.62 4.72
CA LEU A 87 2.47 -0.34 3.94
C LEU A 87 1.64 -0.93 2.79
N GLN A 88 0.44 -1.45 3.09
CA GLN A 88 -0.49 -1.99 2.08
C GLN A 88 -0.78 -0.99 0.96
N SER A 89 -1.07 0.26 1.34
CA SER A 89 -1.35 1.33 0.36
C SER A 89 -0.14 1.68 -0.49
N THR A 90 1.06 1.66 0.09
CA THR A 90 2.32 1.85 -0.65
C THR A 90 2.49 0.77 -1.71
N ILE A 91 2.25 -0.48 -1.37
CA ILE A 91 2.35 -1.61 -2.32
C ILE A 91 1.34 -1.43 -3.47
N VAL A 92 0.09 -1.11 -3.16
CA VAL A 92 -0.95 -0.85 -4.18
C VAL A 92 -0.54 0.28 -5.12
N LEU A 93 0.03 1.37 -4.59
CA LEU A 93 0.51 2.48 -5.41
C LEU A 93 1.69 2.07 -6.31
N LEU A 94 2.64 1.28 -5.81
CA LEU A 94 3.77 0.78 -6.60
C LEU A 94 3.31 -0.13 -7.74
N VAL A 95 2.41 -1.07 -7.47
CA VAL A 95 1.79 -1.92 -8.49
C VAL A 95 1.02 -1.07 -9.51
N GLY A 96 0.27 -0.06 -9.04
CA GLY A 96 -0.41 0.90 -9.90
C GLY A 96 0.54 1.66 -10.83
N GLN A 97 1.73 2.04 -10.35
CA GLN A 97 2.76 2.66 -11.20
C GLN A 97 3.28 1.68 -12.27
N ILE A 98 3.51 0.41 -11.92
CA ILE A 98 3.94 -0.62 -12.89
C ILE A 98 2.89 -0.76 -14.00
N ILE A 99 1.61 -0.92 -13.64
CA ILE A 99 0.51 -1.02 -14.61
C ILE A 99 0.46 0.20 -15.53
N ARG A 100 0.66 1.41 -14.97
CA ARG A 100 0.70 2.65 -15.75
C ARG A 100 1.85 2.65 -16.76
N GLN A 101 3.05 2.28 -16.34
CA GLN A 101 4.22 2.22 -17.22
C GLN A 101 4.00 1.22 -18.36
N LEU A 102 3.41 0.06 -18.07
CA LEU A 102 3.06 -0.92 -19.10
C LEU A 102 2.02 -0.38 -20.08
N ARG A 103 0.98 0.32 -19.62
CA ARG A 103 0.00 0.96 -20.52
C ARG A 103 0.61 2.02 -21.44
N ILE A 104 1.54 2.83 -20.91
CA ILE A 104 2.26 3.83 -21.72
C ILE A 104 3.09 3.11 -22.80
N LEU A 105 3.79 2.06 -22.42
CA LEU A 105 4.59 1.27 -23.34
C LEU A 105 3.74 0.65 -24.45
N THR A 106 2.61 0.03 -24.08
CA THR A 106 1.65 -0.53 -25.05
C THR A 106 1.14 0.57 -25.99
N PHE A 107 0.80 1.74 -25.47
CA PHE A 107 0.35 2.86 -26.31
C PHE A 107 1.42 3.28 -27.32
N ILE A 108 2.67 3.43 -26.90
CA ILE A 108 3.78 3.80 -27.80
C ILE A 108 3.98 2.73 -28.88
N MET A 109 4.01 1.46 -28.48
CA MET A 109 4.21 0.35 -29.42
C MET A 109 3.06 0.24 -30.43
N SER A 110 1.81 0.44 -30.01
CA SER A 110 0.63 0.36 -30.89
C SER A 110 0.54 1.52 -31.87
N ASN A 111 1.10 2.69 -31.55
CA ASN A 111 1.00 3.90 -32.38
C ASN A 111 2.37 4.32 -32.95
N MET A 112 3.35 3.42 -32.94
CA MET A 112 4.75 3.73 -33.29
C MET A 112 4.91 4.26 -34.72
N ASP A 113 4.18 3.69 -35.70
CA ASP A 113 4.23 4.13 -37.09
C ASP A 113 3.73 5.57 -37.26
N GLU A 114 2.60 5.92 -36.62
CA GLU A 114 2.04 7.27 -36.66
C GLU A 114 2.93 8.28 -35.93
N LEU A 115 3.39 7.95 -34.71
CA LEU A 115 4.26 8.81 -33.92
C LEU A 115 5.56 9.19 -34.66
N ILE A 116 6.13 8.26 -35.41
CA ILE A 116 7.39 8.50 -36.13
C ILE A 116 7.15 9.15 -37.49
N LYS A 117 6.01 8.87 -38.14
CA LYS A 117 5.59 9.63 -39.32
C LYS A 117 5.38 11.11 -38.99
N GLU A 118 4.83 11.45 -37.83
CA GLU A 118 4.72 12.86 -37.40
C GLU A 118 6.10 13.53 -37.23
N LEU A 119 7.12 12.77 -36.84
CA LEU A 119 8.49 13.26 -36.63
C LEU A 119 9.32 13.37 -37.92
N VAL A 120 9.17 12.41 -38.83
CA VAL A 120 10.05 12.26 -40.02
C VAL A 120 9.33 12.57 -41.34
N GLY A 121 8.00 12.66 -41.33
CA GLY A 121 7.15 12.96 -42.48
C GLY A 121 6.94 11.76 -43.42
N GLU A 122 8.02 11.21 -43.99
CA GLU A 122 7.96 10.15 -44.99
C GLU A 122 8.55 8.82 -44.50
N ARG A 123 8.01 7.71 -45.04
CA ARG A 123 8.59 6.38 -44.83
C ARG A 123 9.84 6.23 -45.69
N GLY A 124 11.00 6.17 -45.03
CA GLY A 124 12.31 5.90 -45.64
C GLY A 124 13.32 5.45 -44.58
N ASP A 125 14.61 5.48 -44.91
CA ASP A 125 15.68 5.00 -44.02
C ASP A 125 15.69 5.70 -42.65
N LYS A 126 15.38 7.01 -42.62
CA LYS A 126 15.26 7.77 -41.37
C LYS A 126 14.09 7.28 -40.50
N TRP A 127 12.93 7.01 -41.10
CA TRP A 127 11.77 6.45 -40.39
C TRP A 127 12.11 5.10 -39.75
N GLN A 128 12.76 4.21 -40.51
CA GLN A 128 13.12 2.89 -40.01
C GLN A 128 14.16 2.95 -38.88
N ARG A 129 15.13 3.88 -38.97
CA ARG A 129 16.13 4.12 -37.91
C ARG A 129 15.47 4.63 -36.63
N GLU A 130 14.56 5.59 -36.74
CA GLU A 130 13.82 6.13 -35.58
C GLU A 130 12.87 5.08 -34.98
N CYS A 131 12.21 4.24 -35.80
CA CYS A 131 11.39 3.13 -35.30
C CYS A 131 12.21 2.14 -34.50
N THR A 132 13.39 1.79 -35.00
CA THR A 132 14.30 0.87 -34.31
C THR A 132 14.83 1.47 -33.01
N SER A 133 15.16 2.76 -33.01
CA SER A 133 15.58 3.50 -31.82
C SER A 133 14.49 3.54 -30.75
N LEU A 134 13.26 3.91 -31.13
CA LEU A 134 12.13 3.99 -30.22
C LEU A 134 11.76 2.61 -29.66
N LEU A 135 11.77 1.57 -30.50
CA LEU A 135 11.54 0.20 -30.08
C LEU A 135 12.61 -0.27 -29.07
N SER A 136 13.88 0.06 -29.33
CA SER A 136 14.98 -0.27 -28.41
C SER A 136 14.78 0.39 -27.03
N GLN A 137 14.38 1.66 -27.01
CA GLN A 137 14.04 2.37 -25.77
C GLN A 137 12.86 1.74 -25.04
N CYS A 138 11.84 1.31 -25.78
CA CYS A 138 10.69 0.61 -25.21
C CYS A 138 11.09 -0.72 -24.56
N VAL A 139 11.93 -1.51 -25.21
CA VAL A 139 12.42 -2.79 -24.68
C VAL A 139 13.27 -2.56 -23.42
N ASP A 140 14.19 -1.60 -23.44
CA ASP A 140 15.01 -1.30 -22.25
C ASP A 140 14.15 -0.85 -21.06
N HIS A 141 13.15 0.02 -21.30
CA HIS A 141 12.21 0.44 -20.27
C HIS A 141 11.35 -0.70 -19.73
N PHE A 142 10.93 -1.62 -20.60
CA PHE A 142 10.22 -2.84 -20.19
C PHE A 142 11.07 -3.73 -19.30
N VAL A 143 12.33 -3.98 -19.67
CA VAL A 143 13.26 -4.80 -18.89
C VAL A 143 13.50 -4.18 -17.52
N LYS A 144 13.68 -2.86 -17.43
CA LYS A 144 13.79 -2.12 -16.16
C LYS A 144 12.53 -2.27 -15.32
N THR A 145 11.36 -2.11 -15.92
CA THR A 145 10.06 -2.25 -15.24
C THR A 145 9.85 -3.67 -14.71
N LYS A 146 10.18 -4.70 -15.51
CA LYS A 146 10.12 -6.11 -15.10
C LYS A 146 11.09 -6.42 -13.96
N ARG A 147 12.31 -5.89 -14.01
CA ARG A 147 13.30 -6.05 -12.93
C ARG A 147 12.80 -5.42 -11.63
N PHE A 148 12.19 -4.23 -11.70
CA PHE A 148 11.58 -3.58 -10.55
C PHE A 148 10.42 -4.42 -9.99
N ALA A 149 9.52 -4.91 -10.84
CA ALA A 149 8.41 -5.76 -10.42
C ALA A 149 8.88 -7.05 -9.71
N ASN A 150 9.91 -7.70 -10.24
CA ASN A 150 10.50 -8.89 -9.61
C ASN A 150 11.10 -8.58 -8.24
N ARG A 151 11.83 -7.46 -8.11
CA ARG A 151 12.37 -7.03 -6.80
C ARG A 151 11.27 -6.72 -5.80
N LEU A 152 10.22 -6.02 -6.24
CA LEU A 152 9.05 -5.74 -5.42
C LEU A 152 8.39 -7.03 -4.93
N ASN A 153 8.22 -8.02 -5.82
CA ASN A 153 7.64 -9.31 -5.46
C ASN A 153 8.47 -10.04 -4.39
N VAL A 154 9.80 -10.06 -4.52
CA VAL A 154 10.69 -10.69 -3.52
C VAL A 154 10.59 -9.98 -2.17
N ILE A 155 10.56 -8.65 -2.15
CA ILE A 155 10.42 -7.86 -0.91
C ILE A 155 9.04 -8.11 -0.28
N CYS A 156 7.99 -8.24 -1.08
CA CYS A 156 6.62 -8.39 -0.59
C CYS A 156 6.23 -9.85 -0.28
N GLN A 157 6.97 -10.84 -0.77
CA GLN A 157 6.73 -12.27 -0.55
C GLN A 157 6.43 -12.66 0.93
N PRO A 158 7.18 -12.19 1.95
CA PRO A 158 6.88 -12.55 3.34
C PRO A 158 5.55 -12.00 3.88
N PHE A 159 4.91 -11.06 3.18
CA PHE A 159 3.62 -10.49 3.61
C PHE A 159 2.41 -11.14 2.92
N TYR A 160 2.63 -12.05 1.98
CA TYR A 160 1.59 -12.75 1.23
C TYR A 160 1.50 -14.26 1.54
N PHE A 161 2.41 -14.78 2.37
CA PHE A 161 2.46 -16.18 2.82
C PHE A 161 2.01 -16.31 4.28
#